data_AF-A0A1T4NF01-F1
#
_entry.id   AF-A0A1T4NF01-F1
#
_cell.length_a   1.000
_cell.length_b   1.000
_cell.length_c   1.000
_cell.angle_alpha   90.00
_cell.angle_beta   90.00
_cell.angle_gamma   90.00
#
_symmetry.space_group_name_H-M   'P 1'
#
loop_
_entity.id
_entity.type
_entity.pdbx_description
1 polymer ?
#
loop_
_entity_poly.entity_id
_entity_poly.type
_entity_poly.pdbx_seq_one_letter_code
_entity_poly.pdbx_strand_id
1 'polypeptide(L)' 'MIRCGFCGHEFEESEGTQPGCGACAGGCHGIHCPRCGYKNVQEPAFLKRLKSMVTRNDKEQDQ' A
#
# COMPACT_ATOMS: atom_id res chain seq x y z
N MET A 1 -2.93 -6.67 -1.51
CA MET A 1 -2.86 -6.83 -0.05
C MET A 1 -1.78 -5.94 0.52
N ILE A 2 -2.10 -5.16 1.55
CA ILE A 2 -1.16 -4.30 2.29
C ILE A 2 -1.00 -4.88 3.68
N ARG A 3 0.25 -4.98 4.15
CA ARG A 3 0.55 -5.33 5.55
C ARG A 3 0.88 -4.06 6.32
N CYS A 4 0.19 -3.84 7.43
CA CYS A 4 0.45 -2.69 8.29
C CYS A 4 1.88 -2.74 8.84
N GLY A 5 2.65 -1.67 8.62
CA GLY A 5 4.02 -1.55 9.12
C GLY A 5 4.14 -1.41 10.64
N PHE A 6 3.01 -1.22 11.34
CA PHE A 6 2.97 -1.08 12.80
C PHE A 6 2.40 -2.33 13.49
N CYS A 7 1.16 -2.72 13.20
CA CYS A 7 0.50 -3.84 13.89
C CYS A 7 0.53 -5.17 13.10
N GLY A 8 1.08 -5.19 11.88
CA GLY A 8 1.21 -6.38 11.06
C GLY A 8 -0.09 -6.91 10.44
N HIS A 9 -1.23 -6.25 10.66
CA HIS A 9 -2.52 -6.63 10.06
C HIS A 9 -2.50 -6.49 8.54
N GLU A 10 -3.03 -7.50 7.85
CA GLU A 10 -3.18 -7.52 6.40
C GLU A 10 -4.60 -7.12 6.01
N PHE A 11 -4.72 -6.22 5.04
CA PHE A 11 -5.99 -5.65 4.57
C PHE A 11 -5.87 -5.20 3.11
N GLU A 12 -6.99 -4.96 2.45
CA GLU A 12 -7.04 -4.39 1.10
C GLU A 12 -6.81 -2.87 1.12
N GLU A 13 -6.25 -2.33 0.04
CA GLU A 13 -5.98 -0.88 -0.06
C GLU A 13 -7.29 -0.06 0.04
N SER A 14 -8.38 -0.58 -0.49
CA SER A 14 -9.74 -0.03 -0.39
C SER A 14 -10.20 0.12 1.06
N GLU A 15 -9.90 -0.85 1.92
CA GLU A 15 -10.30 -0.83 3.34
C GLU A 15 -9.53 0.23 4.14
N GLY A 16 -8.30 0.54 3.73
CA GLY A 16 -7.50 1.58 4.38
C GLY A 16 -7.63 2.97 3.77
N THR A 17 -8.32 3.09 2.63
CA THR A 17 -8.60 4.38 2.01
C THR A 17 -9.81 5.00 2.68
N GLN A 18 -9.61 6.11 3.39
CA GLN A 18 -10.69 6.82 4.06
C GLN A 18 -11.21 8.00 3.24
N PRO A 19 -12.50 8.35 3.36
CA PRO A 19 -12.99 9.64 2.86
C PRO A 19 -12.20 10.78 3.50
N GLY A 20 -11.91 11.83 2.72
CA GLY A 20 -11.13 12.96 3.19
C GLY A 20 -11.80 13.65 4.39
N CYS A 21 -11.05 13.87 5.47
CA CYS A 21 -11.55 14.58 6.67
C CYS A 21 -11.71 16.10 6.47
N GLY A 22 -11.48 16.62 5.26
CA GLY A 22 -11.55 18.05 4.95
C GLY A 22 -10.27 18.85 5.24
N ALA A 23 -9.26 18.25 5.88
CA ALA A 23 -8.00 18.94 6.21
C ALA A 23 -7.05 19.10 5.00
N CYS A 24 -7.15 18.22 4.00
CA CYS A 24 -6.31 18.24 2.80
C CYS A 24 -7.11 18.70 1.58
N ALA A 25 -6.59 19.66 0.83
CA ALA A 25 -7.11 20.00 -0.48
C ALA A 25 -6.99 18.78 -1.42
N GLY A 26 -8.11 18.31 -1.98
CA GLY A 26 -8.14 17.15 -2.87
C GLY A 26 -8.40 15.79 -2.20
N GLY A 27 -8.58 15.74 -0.87
CA GLY A 27 -8.91 14.51 -0.14
C GLY A 27 -7.72 13.83 0.56
N CYS A 28 -7.99 12.72 1.25
CA CYS A 28 -6.95 11.96 1.93
C CYS A 28 -6.29 10.97 0.96
N HIS A 29 -4.99 11.15 0.70
CA HIS A 29 -4.20 10.22 -0.13
C HIS A 29 -3.44 9.17 0.71
N GLY A 30 -3.69 9.11 2.02
CA GLY A 30 -3.06 8.18 2.94
C GLY A 30 -3.85 6.88 3.08
N ILE A 31 -3.14 5.77 3.28
CA ILE A 31 -3.75 4.47 3.59
C ILE A 31 -3.62 4.21 5.08
N HIS A 32 -4.73 4.27 5.80
CA HIS A 32 -4.76 4.05 7.24
C HIS A 32 -5.14 2.60 7.55
N CYS A 33 -4.45 1.97 8.50
CA CYS A 33 -4.81 0.62 8.90
C CYS A 33 -6.20 0.62 9.55
N PRO A 34 -7.18 -0.17 9.05
CA PRO A 34 -8.53 -0.21 9.62
C PRO A 34 -8.56 -0.77 11.05
N ARG A 35 -7.51 -1.50 11.46
CA ARG A 35 -7.39 -2.08 12.80
C ARG A 35 -6.80 -1.12 13.84
N CYS A 36 -5.77 -0.35 13.49
CA CYS A 36 -5.01 0.45 14.48
C CYS A 36 -4.87 1.94 14.13
N GLY A 37 -5.40 2.39 12.99
CA GLY A 37 -5.36 3.79 12.55
C GLY A 37 -4.01 4.27 11.99
N TYR A 38 -2.95 3.46 12.09
CA TYR A 38 -1.61 3.81 11.62
C TYR A 38 -1.62 4.16 10.12
N LYS A 39 -1.02 5.30 9.75
CA LYS A 39 -0.88 5.73 8.37
C LYS A 39 0.27 4.97 7.71
N ASN A 40 -0.07 4.03 6.84
CA ASN A 40 0.90 3.31 6.02
C ASN A 40 1.34 4.20 4.85
N VAL A 41 2.64 4.15 4.52
CA VAL A 41 3.21 4.86 3.38
C VAL A 41 2.83 4.09 2.12
N GLN A 42 2.19 4.77 1.17
CA GLN A 42 1.92 4.17 -0.13
C GLN A 42 3.24 3.96 -0.88
N GLU A 43 3.46 2.77 -1.42
CA GLU A 43 4.57 2.58 -2.35
C GLU A 43 4.33 3.46 -3.59
N PRO A 44 5.24 4.39 -3.93
CA PRO A 44 5.09 5.20 -5.12
C PRO A 44 5.04 4.33 -6.39
N ALA A 45 4.24 4.75 -7.36
CA ALA A 45 3.93 3.96 -8.57
C ALA A 45 5.18 3.55 -9.38
N PHE A 46 6.26 4.33 -9.31
CA PHE A 46 7.52 3.98 -9.99
C PHE A 46 8.22 2.76 -9.35
N LEU A 47 8.10 2.57 -8.02
CA LEU A 47 8.64 1.38 -7.35
C LEU A 47 7.83 0.13 -7.72
N LYS A 48 6.50 0.25 -7.85
CA LYS A 48 5.65 -0.84 -8.36
C LYS A 48 6.09 -1.26 -9.78
N ARG A 49 6.41 -0.30 -10.66
CA ARG A 49 6.94 -0.57 -12.01
C ARG A 49 8.33 -1.20 -12.00
N LEU A 50 9.25 -0.72 -11.16
CA LEU A 50 10.59 -1.32 -11.02
C LEU A 50 10.52 -2.77 -10.53
N LYS A 51 9.70 -3.07 -9.52
CA LYS A 51 9.47 -4.44 -9.05
C LYS A 51 9.00 -5.35 -10.18
N SER A 52 8.09 -4.89 -11.05
CA SER A 52 7.62 -5.68 -12.21
C SER A 52 8.65 -5.89 -13.32
N MET A 53 9.69 -5.05 -13.40
CA MET A 53 10.79 -5.22 -14.35
C MET A 53 11.86 -6.17 -13.81
N VAL A 54 12.12 -6.13 -12.51
CA VAL A 54 13.08 -7.05 -11.86
C VAL A 54 12.54 -8.48 -11.83
N THR A 55 11.25 -8.68 -11.52
CA THR A 55 10.65 -10.03 -11.51
C THR A 55 10.50 -10.69 -12.89
N ARG A 56 10.82 -9.98 -13.99
CA ARG A 56 10.90 -10.59 -15.34
C ARG A 56 12.16 -11.43 -15.53
N ASN A 57 13.18 -11.32 -14.68
CA ASN A 57 14.37 -12.17 -14.72
C ASN A 57 14.32 -13.37 -13.77
N ASP A 58 13.30 -13.49 -12.91
CA ASP A 58 13.15 -14.57 -11.92
C ASP A 58 12.04 -15.58 -12.29
N LYS A 59 11.79 -15.80 -13.59
CA LYS A 59 11.00 -16.94 -14.09
C LYS A 59 11.86 -18.04 -14.70
N GLU A 60 13.03 -18.26 -14.13
CA GLU A 60 13.79 -19.50 -14.29
C GLU A 60 14.36 -19.90 -12.93
N GLN A 61 13.47 -20.29 -12.00
CA GLN A 61 13.68 -21.19 -10.85
C GLN A 61 12.47 -21.14 -9.92
N ASP A 62 11.42 -21.91 -10.24
CA ASP A 62 10.88 -22.92 -9.31
C ASP A 62 9.95 -23.86 -10.12
N GLN A 63 10.04 -25.14 -9.80
CA GLN A 63 9.53 -26.31 -10.52
C GLN A 63 8.01 -26.50 -10.39
#